data_AF-A0A701ZG76-F1
#
_entry.id   AF-A0A701ZG76-F1
#
_cell.length_a   1.000
_cell.length_b   1.000
_cell.length_c   1.000
_cell.angle_alpha   90.00
_cell.angle_beta   90.00
_cell.angle_gamma   90.00
#
_symmetry.space_group_name_H-M   'P 1'
#
loop_
_entity.id
_entity.type
_entity.pdbx_description
1 polymer ?
#
loop_
_entity_poly.entity_id
_entity_poly.type
_entity_poly.pdbx_seq_one_letter_code
_entity_poly.pdbx_strand_id
1 'polypeptide(L)'
;MNQGFPIFSQAAQKGERGVDLVSRIISNEYGWLFKRNHQEHDFGIDAQVDVILNNGAVTGQMLAFQIKYGTSFFSEKNKWGYIYRGDKKHLNYLSNYPIPVLIIICNPEDNECYWALFDLNKTFKAGENWKITIPFENKLSDSKETISSILPPPTDYLTEVENYWAMNDIITQHNYFLYIIDREDVEKLDISDVENFFCRLRSSREIAEHCQGKIEISFHGYDMDSRELFEIPEVRKFASLLSNSLPDLFFFAYTGQYGHGLRTIAMCLTDIRRLPTMAISHSKIPVKISPEQIKLFMDNHWPGLNEMTDWLRMSLEENKRISFNIMRALGFEPPSED
;
A
#
# COMPACT_ATOMS: atom_id res chain seq x y z
N MET A 1 -35.21 54.07 9.68
CA MET A 1 -36.19 52.98 9.74
C MET A 1 -35.44 51.67 9.58
N ASN A 2 -35.40 50.82 10.61
CA ASN A 2 -34.92 49.45 10.45
C ASN A 2 -36.01 48.68 9.73
N GLN A 3 -35.81 48.34 8.46
CA GLN A 3 -36.84 47.72 7.60
C GLN A 3 -37.17 46.26 7.99
N GLY A 4 -36.58 45.72 9.06
CA GLY A 4 -36.87 44.37 9.57
C GLY A 4 -36.41 43.21 8.66
N PHE A 5 -35.72 43.50 7.55
CA PHE A 5 -35.22 42.48 6.63
C PHE A 5 -33.92 41.83 7.13
N PRO A 6 -33.66 40.56 6.76
CA PRO A 6 -32.33 39.95 6.91
C PRO A 6 -31.27 40.81 6.24
N ILE A 7 -30.15 41.02 6.95
CA ILE A 7 -29.06 41.89 6.47
C ILE A 7 -27.96 41.02 5.91
N PHE A 8 -27.71 41.13 4.61
CA PHE A 8 -26.51 40.58 4.01
C PHE A 8 -25.30 41.41 4.44
N SER A 9 -24.57 40.91 5.43
CA SER A 9 -23.51 41.69 6.10
C SER A 9 -22.38 42.08 5.13
N GLN A 10 -21.73 43.21 5.41
CA GLN A 10 -20.55 43.66 4.66
C GLN A 10 -19.42 42.62 4.68
N ALA A 11 -19.29 41.85 5.76
CA ALA A 11 -18.32 40.77 5.86
C ALA A 11 -18.65 39.63 4.89
N ALA A 12 -19.92 39.23 4.82
CA ALA A 12 -20.39 38.20 3.90
C ALA A 12 -20.24 38.66 2.43
N GLN A 13 -20.58 39.92 2.12
CA GLN A 13 -20.34 40.52 0.79
C GLN A 13 -18.87 40.46 0.36
N LYS A 14 -17.93 40.75 1.28
CA LYS A 14 -16.50 40.67 1.00
C LYS A 14 -16.05 39.23 0.78
N GLY A 15 -16.55 38.29 1.58
CA GLY A 15 -16.30 36.87 1.41
C GLY A 15 -16.68 36.40 0.00
N GLU A 16 -17.92 36.68 -0.43
CA GLU A 16 -18.39 36.34 -1.78
C GLU A 16 -17.48 36.88 -2.88
N ARG A 17 -17.14 38.17 -2.83
CA ARG A 17 -16.28 38.80 -3.85
C ARG A 17 -14.89 38.16 -3.92
N GLY A 18 -14.32 37.78 -2.79
CA GLY A 18 -13.05 37.06 -2.75
C GLY A 18 -13.14 35.72 -3.45
N VAL A 19 -14.16 34.92 -3.12
CA VAL A 19 -14.38 33.60 -3.74
C VAL A 19 -14.61 33.74 -5.25
N ASP A 20 -15.44 34.68 -5.69
CA ASP A 20 -15.72 34.90 -7.11
C ASP A 20 -14.46 35.28 -7.92
N LEU A 21 -13.61 36.13 -7.34
CA LEU A 21 -12.38 36.57 -7.98
C LEU A 21 -11.39 35.41 -8.14
N VAL A 22 -11.15 34.65 -7.06
CA VAL A 22 -10.26 33.48 -7.10
C VAL A 22 -10.81 32.39 -8.02
N SER A 23 -12.12 32.09 -7.93
CA SER A 23 -12.77 31.09 -8.78
C SER A 23 -12.58 31.40 -10.26
N ARG A 24 -12.63 32.68 -10.65
CA ARG A 24 -12.39 33.11 -12.03
C ARG A 24 -10.97 32.83 -12.50
N ILE A 25 -9.96 33.18 -11.69
CA ILE A 25 -8.55 32.92 -12.02
C ILE A 25 -8.34 31.41 -12.21
N ILE A 26 -8.82 30.62 -11.25
CA ILE A 26 -8.62 29.17 -11.24
C ILE A 26 -9.36 28.47 -12.39
N SER A 27 -10.60 28.86 -12.66
CA SER A 27 -11.39 28.21 -13.69
C SER A 27 -10.98 28.67 -15.10
N ASN A 28 -10.74 29.97 -15.30
CA ASN A 28 -10.55 30.53 -16.64
C ASN A 28 -9.08 30.60 -17.05
N GLU A 29 -8.17 30.91 -16.13
CA GLU A 29 -6.74 31.05 -16.45
C GLU A 29 -6.02 29.72 -16.24
N TYR A 30 -6.34 29.00 -15.17
CA TYR A 30 -5.71 27.71 -14.91
C TYR A 30 -6.42 26.55 -15.61
N GLY A 31 -7.73 26.66 -15.86
CA GLY A 31 -8.52 25.55 -16.40
C GLY A 31 -8.75 24.44 -15.36
N TRP A 32 -8.68 24.76 -14.07
CA TRP A 32 -8.88 23.81 -12.96
C TRP A 32 -10.31 23.85 -12.44
N LEU A 33 -10.73 22.80 -11.74
CA LEU A 33 -12.09 22.71 -11.21
C LEU A 33 -12.17 23.34 -9.82
N PHE A 34 -12.84 24.49 -9.70
CA PHE A 34 -13.05 25.17 -8.43
C PHE A 34 -14.31 24.65 -7.71
N LYS A 35 -14.14 23.94 -6.60
CA LYS A 35 -15.21 23.44 -5.72
C LYS A 35 -15.37 24.36 -4.52
N ARG A 36 -16.39 25.21 -4.57
CA ARG A 36 -16.69 26.13 -3.47
C ARG A 36 -17.23 25.39 -2.23
N ASN A 37 -16.74 25.74 -1.04
CA ASN A 37 -17.35 25.29 0.21
C ASN A 37 -18.54 26.18 0.59
N HIS A 38 -19.62 25.55 1.06
CA HIS A 38 -20.79 26.27 1.55
C HIS A 38 -20.53 26.84 2.96
N GLN A 39 -20.99 28.08 3.20
CA GLN A 39 -20.70 28.85 4.42
C GLN A 39 -21.13 28.15 5.72
N GLU A 40 -22.13 27.28 5.68
CA GLU A 40 -22.63 26.53 6.84
C GLU A 40 -21.63 25.47 7.37
N HIS A 41 -20.55 25.22 6.63
CA HIS A 41 -19.51 24.23 6.95
C HIS A 41 -18.09 24.82 6.92
N ASP A 42 -17.95 26.14 6.86
CA ASP A 42 -16.65 26.79 6.73
C ASP A 42 -15.97 27.01 8.10
N PHE A 43 -14.99 26.15 8.40
CA PHE A 43 -14.10 26.27 9.55
C PHE A 43 -12.76 26.95 9.21
N GLY A 44 -12.67 27.57 8.04
CA GLY A 44 -11.52 28.34 7.55
C GLY A 44 -11.05 28.00 6.14
N ILE A 45 -11.77 27.15 5.39
CA ILE A 45 -11.45 26.75 4.01
C ILE A 45 -12.64 27.10 3.12
N ASP A 46 -12.43 28.09 2.26
CA ASP A 46 -13.44 28.66 1.39
C ASP A 46 -13.68 27.81 0.12
N ALA A 47 -12.68 27.03 -0.31
CA ALA A 47 -12.79 26.16 -1.49
C ALA A 47 -11.78 25.01 -1.51
N GLN A 48 -12.09 24.00 -2.30
CA GLN A 48 -11.16 22.98 -2.79
C GLN A 48 -11.03 23.09 -4.30
N VAL A 49 -9.90 22.68 -4.86
CA VAL A 49 -9.63 22.77 -6.30
C VAL A 49 -9.03 21.47 -6.80
N ASP A 50 -9.62 20.86 -7.83
CA ASP A 50 -9.00 19.74 -8.53
C ASP A 50 -8.10 20.24 -9.65
N VAL A 51 -6.89 19.67 -9.70
CA VAL A 51 -5.95 19.93 -10.78
C VAL A 51 -6.35 19.15 -12.02
N ILE A 52 -6.39 19.87 -13.14
CA ILE A 52 -6.69 19.33 -14.46
C ILE A 52 -5.43 19.47 -15.31
N LEU A 53 -4.99 18.37 -15.92
CA LEU A 53 -3.85 18.35 -16.83
C LEU A 53 -4.19 19.01 -18.16
N ASN A 54 -3.16 19.36 -18.95
CA ASN A 54 -3.35 20.03 -20.25
C ASN A 54 -4.17 19.20 -21.26
N ASN A 55 -4.26 17.88 -21.08
CA ASN A 55 -5.09 16.98 -21.90
C ASN A 55 -6.54 16.87 -21.38
N GLY A 56 -6.93 17.61 -20.34
CA GLY A 56 -8.25 17.57 -19.74
C GLY A 56 -8.46 16.48 -18.68
N ALA A 57 -7.45 15.65 -18.40
CA ALA A 57 -7.55 14.62 -17.36
C ALA A 57 -7.60 15.26 -15.96
N VAL A 58 -8.62 14.89 -15.19
CA VAL A 58 -8.76 15.23 -13.77
C VAL A 58 -7.95 14.22 -12.96
N THR A 59 -6.90 14.66 -12.25
CA THR A 59 -5.95 13.74 -11.61
C THR A 59 -6.42 13.21 -10.25
N GLY A 60 -7.48 13.80 -9.67
CA GLY A 60 -7.89 13.58 -8.29
C GLY A 60 -6.99 14.28 -7.26
N GLN A 61 -5.92 14.96 -7.70
CA GLN A 61 -5.08 15.77 -6.82
C GLN A 61 -5.78 17.10 -6.53
N MET A 62 -5.75 17.49 -5.26
CA MET A 62 -6.52 18.62 -4.76
C MET A 62 -5.67 19.61 -3.97
N LEU A 63 -6.07 20.87 -4.03
CA LEU A 63 -5.61 21.95 -3.15
C LEU A 63 -6.80 22.50 -2.37
N ALA A 64 -6.54 23.06 -1.21
CA ALA A 64 -7.55 23.77 -0.43
C ALA A 64 -7.19 25.24 -0.30
N PHE A 65 -8.17 26.14 -0.41
CA PHE A 65 -7.94 27.57 -0.37
C PHE A 65 -8.63 28.22 0.82
N GLN A 66 -7.87 29.03 1.54
CA GLN A 66 -8.38 30.01 2.48
C GLN A 66 -8.27 31.40 1.85
N ILE A 67 -9.41 32.03 1.56
CA ILE A 67 -9.52 33.25 0.78
C ILE A 67 -9.90 34.42 1.69
N LYS A 68 -9.16 35.52 1.58
CA LYS A 68 -9.34 36.71 2.41
C LYS A 68 -9.34 37.96 1.53
N TYR A 69 -10.47 38.66 1.50
CA TYR A 69 -10.67 39.82 0.62
C TYR A 69 -10.73 41.14 1.40
N GLY A 70 -9.87 42.09 1.06
CA GLY A 70 -9.89 43.44 1.64
C GLY A 70 -8.52 44.14 1.72
N THR A 71 -8.53 45.48 1.66
CA THR A 71 -7.31 46.30 1.70
C THR A 71 -6.50 46.14 2.99
N SER A 72 -7.14 45.77 4.11
CA SER A 72 -6.45 45.58 5.40
C SER A 72 -5.37 44.51 5.35
N PHE A 73 -5.54 43.47 4.51
CA PHE A 73 -4.55 42.40 4.34
C PHE A 73 -3.26 42.87 3.64
N PHE A 74 -3.28 44.07 3.04
CA PHE A 74 -2.17 44.65 2.28
C PHE A 74 -1.46 45.78 3.05
N SER A 75 -1.90 46.08 4.29
CA SER A 75 -1.44 47.21 5.08
C SER A 75 -0.08 47.01 5.75
N GLU A 76 0.24 45.79 6.18
CA GLU A 76 1.51 45.44 6.83
C GLU A 76 2.40 44.68 5.85
N LYS A 77 3.67 45.12 5.72
CA LYS A 77 4.65 44.56 4.79
C LYS A 77 5.99 44.36 5.47
N ASN A 78 6.75 43.38 5.01
CA ASN A 78 8.18 43.28 5.28
C ASN A 78 8.96 43.42 3.95
N LYS A 79 10.26 43.10 3.96
CA LYS A 79 11.11 43.16 2.77
C LYS A 79 10.67 42.21 1.64
N TRP A 80 9.95 41.14 1.98
CA TRP A 80 9.67 40.00 1.11
C TRP A 80 8.20 39.88 0.70
N GLY A 81 7.27 40.45 1.48
CA GLY A 81 5.85 40.26 1.22
C GLY A 81 4.91 40.99 2.17
N TYR A 82 3.62 40.69 2.01
CA TYR A 82 2.54 41.11 2.89
C TYR A 82 2.47 40.23 4.14
N ILE A 83 2.19 40.82 5.29
CA ILE A 83 2.04 40.06 6.54
C ILE A 83 0.58 39.68 6.72
N TYR A 84 0.27 38.40 6.52
CA TYR A 84 -1.03 37.84 6.89
C TYR A 84 -1.04 37.47 8.37
N ARG A 85 -2.13 37.81 9.08
CA ARG A 85 -2.36 37.44 10.49
C ARG A 85 -3.59 36.54 10.57
N GLY A 86 -3.40 35.32 11.06
CA GLY A 86 -4.47 34.34 11.24
C GLY A 86 -4.81 34.16 12.72
N ASP A 87 -6.08 33.85 12.99
CA ASP A 87 -6.52 33.52 14.35
C ASP A 87 -5.96 32.18 14.81
N LYS A 88 -5.60 32.08 16.09
CA LYS A 88 -5.05 30.85 16.70
C LYS A 88 -5.93 29.62 16.51
N LYS A 89 -7.26 29.79 16.51
CA LYS A 89 -8.22 28.69 16.31
C LYS A 89 -8.04 27.97 14.97
N HIS A 90 -7.60 28.68 13.93
CA HIS A 90 -7.39 28.09 12.60
C HIS A 90 -6.04 27.38 12.47
N LEU A 91 -5.06 27.66 13.34
CA LEU A 91 -3.71 27.11 13.19
C LEU A 91 -3.71 25.58 13.24
N ASN A 92 -4.35 25.00 14.25
CA ASN A 92 -4.48 23.54 14.36
C ASN A 92 -5.33 22.96 13.23
N TYR A 93 -6.40 23.65 12.83
CA TYR A 93 -7.26 23.19 11.74
C TYR A 93 -6.49 23.09 10.41
N LEU A 94 -5.78 24.16 10.03
CA LEU A 94 -4.97 24.19 8.81
C LEU A 94 -3.80 23.19 8.87
N SER A 95 -3.17 23.03 10.04
CA SER A 95 -2.04 22.09 10.22
C SER A 95 -2.43 20.62 10.08
N ASN A 96 -3.72 20.29 10.28
CA ASN A 96 -4.24 18.93 10.13
C ASN A 96 -5.05 18.76 8.84
N TYR A 97 -5.11 19.78 7.98
CA TYR A 97 -5.84 19.66 6.73
C TYR A 97 -5.13 18.66 5.80
N PRO A 98 -5.83 17.66 5.24
CA PRO A 98 -5.21 16.49 4.61
C PRO A 98 -4.57 16.78 3.24
N ILE A 99 -4.79 17.98 2.69
CA ILE A 99 -4.25 18.42 1.39
C ILE A 99 -3.61 19.81 1.54
N PRO A 100 -2.67 20.19 0.66
CA PRO A 100 -1.98 21.47 0.78
C PRO A 100 -2.95 22.65 0.78
N VAL A 101 -2.77 23.56 1.73
CA VAL A 101 -3.63 24.75 1.88
C VAL A 101 -2.93 26.00 1.40
N LEU A 102 -3.53 26.73 0.47
CA LEU A 102 -3.08 28.07 0.09
C LEU A 102 -3.88 29.13 0.84
N ILE A 103 -3.17 30.06 1.47
CA ILE A 103 -3.75 31.29 2.01
C ILE A 103 -3.65 32.34 0.92
N ILE A 104 -4.80 32.83 0.47
CA ILE A 104 -4.94 33.77 -0.63
C ILE A 104 -5.51 35.08 -0.08
N ILE A 105 -4.80 36.17 -0.29
CA ILE A 105 -5.30 37.52 -0.02
C ILE A 105 -5.63 38.21 -1.34
N CYS A 106 -6.76 38.89 -1.41
CA CYS A 106 -7.21 39.58 -2.62
C CYS A 106 -7.48 41.07 -2.33
N ASN A 107 -6.87 41.93 -3.15
CA ASN A 107 -6.95 43.37 -3.01
C ASN A 107 -8.18 43.91 -3.78
N PRO A 108 -9.12 44.59 -3.11
CA PRO A 108 -10.32 45.12 -3.76
C PRO A 108 -10.09 46.29 -4.73
N GLU A 109 -8.92 46.93 -4.70
CA GLU A 109 -8.66 48.13 -5.51
C GLU A 109 -8.23 47.80 -6.94
N ASP A 110 -7.39 46.78 -7.10
CA ASP A 110 -6.84 46.33 -8.39
C ASP A 110 -7.29 44.90 -8.76
N ASN A 111 -8.02 44.21 -7.88
CA ASN A 111 -8.42 42.80 -8.00
C ASN A 111 -7.24 41.83 -8.10
N GLU A 112 -6.07 42.21 -7.59
CA GLU A 112 -4.91 41.33 -7.56
C GLU A 112 -4.95 40.41 -6.35
N CYS A 113 -4.69 39.12 -6.56
CA CYS A 113 -4.62 38.11 -5.51
C CYS A 113 -3.20 37.58 -5.35
N TYR A 114 -2.76 37.43 -4.11
CA TYR A 114 -1.44 36.90 -3.75
C TYR A 114 -1.60 35.71 -2.81
N TRP A 115 -0.67 34.78 -2.84
CA TRP A 115 -0.81 33.52 -2.12
C TRP A 115 0.45 33.05 -1.38
N ALA A 116 0.26 32.27 -0.33
CA ALA A 116 1.31 31.47 0.29
C ALA A 116 0.79 30.07 0.61
N LEU A 117 1.64 29.06 0.42
CA LEU A 117 1.41 27.73 0.96
C LEU A 117 1.50 27.80 2.48
N PHE A 118 0.44 27.37 3.17
CA PHE A 118 0.47 27.24 4.61
C PHE A 118 1.49 26.16 5.01
N ASP A 119 2.43 26.56 5.86
CA ASP A 119 3.46 25.70 6.42
C ASP A 119 3.68 26.15 7.86
N LEU A 120 3.44 25.23 8.81
CA LEU A 120 3.56 25.51 10.23
C LEU A 120 4.93 26.08 10.61
N ASN A 121 6.00 25.61 9.95
CA ASN A 121 7.38 26.04 10.20
C ASN A 121 7.69 27.45 9.68
N LYS A 122 6.82 28.00 8.83
CA LYS A 122 6.91 29.38 8.30
C LYS A 122 6.00 30.36 9.04
N THR A 123 5.31 29.89 10.08
CA THR A 123 4.47 30.74 10.93
C THR A 123 5.27 31.32 12.10
N PHE A 124 4.86 32.51 12.55
CA PHE A 124 5.46 33.19 13.71
C PHE A 124 4.38 33.64 14.67
N LYS A 125 4.70 33.65 15.97
CA LYS A 125 3.80 34.21 16.99
C LYS A 125 3.57 35.71 16.77
N ALA A 126 2.33 36.14 16.94
CA ALA A 126 1.86 37.49 16.73
C ALA A 126 0.83 37.88 17.81
N GLY A 127 1.31 38.06 19.05
CA GLY A 127 0.44 38.19 20.22
C GLY A 127 -0.23 36.85 20.53
N GLU A 128 -1.56 36.84 20.64
CA GLU A 128 -2.37 35.61 20.75
C GLU A 128 -2.61 34.92 19.39
N ASN A 129 -2.29 35.60 18.29
CA ASN A 129 -2.47 35.11 16.93
C ASN A 129 -1.14 34.63 16.32
N TRP A 130 -1.19 34.19 15.08
CA TRP A 130 -0.01 33.83 14.30
C TRP A 130 0.05 34.67 13.02
N LYS A 131 1.23 34.72 12.42
CA LYS A 131 1.45 35.41 11.15
C LYS A 131 2.31 34.58 10.19
N ILE A 132 2.14 34.84 8.91
CA ILE A 132 2.94 34.29 7.82
C ILE A 132 3.17 35.40 6.78
N THR A 133 4.28 35.32 6.05
CA THR A 133 4.55 36.25 4.94
C THR A 133 3.95 35.69 3.66
N ILE A 134 3.12 36.48 2.98
CA ILE A 134 2.65 36.22 1.62
C ILE A 134 3.58 36.96 0.66
N PRO A 135 4.45 36.25 -0.10
CA PRO A 135 5.49 36.88 -0.92
C PRO A 135 4.92 37.79 -2.01
N PHE A 136 5.63 38.86 -2.35
CA PHE A 136 5.21 39.80 -3.41
C PHE A 136 5.24 39.16 -4.80
N GLU A 137 6.13 38.19 -5.00
CA GLU A 137 6.28 37.44 -6.25
C GLU A 137 5.17 36.40 -6.47
N ASN A 138 4.47 36.00 -5.42
CA ASN A 138 3.43 34.97 -5.48
C ASN A 138 2.08 35.55 -5.92
N LYS A 139 2.05 36.15 -7.11
CA LYS A 139 0.83 36.61 -7.75
C LYS A 139 0.03 35.41 -8.26
N LEU A 140 -1.23 35.29 -7.85
CA LEU A 140 -2.03 34.10 -8.14
C LEU A 140 -2.23 33.89 -9.64
N SER A 141 -2.52 34.91 -10.46
CA SER A 141 -2.70 34.74 -11.91
C SER A 141 -1.49 34.08 -12.61
N ASP A 142 -0.28 34.32 -12.10
CA ASP A 142 0.97 33.96 -12.78
C ASP A 142 1.63 32.70 -12.18
N SER A 143 0.94 32.01 -11.27
CA SER A 143 1.54 30.96 -10.42
C SER A 143 1.12 29.53 -10.75
N LYS A 144 0.50 29.26 -11.90
CA LYS A 144 -0.09 27.95 -12.21
C LYS A 144 0.93 26.81 -12.08
N GLU A 145 2.09 26.94 -12.72
CA GLU A 145 3.14 25.94 -12.72
C GLU A 145 3.76 25.78 -11.33
N THR A 146 4.01 26.88 -10.63
CA THR A 146 4.55 26.89 -9.27
C THR A 146 3.61 26.17 -8.29
N ILE A 147 2.31 26.47 -8.37
CA ILE A 147 1.30 25.81 -7.52
C ILE A 147 1.16 24.33 -7.88
N SER A 148 1.21 23.98 -9.18
CA SER A 148 1.19 22.58 -9.62
C SER A 148 2.34 21.77 -9.01
N SER A 149 3.52 22.37 -8.88
CA SER A 149 4.72 21.72 -8.35
C SER A 149 4.66 21.43 -6.84
N ILE A 150 3.66 21.95 -6.12
CA ILE A 150 3.41 21.61 -4.71
C ILE A 150 2.92 20.17 -4.59
N LEU A 151 2.24 19.66 -5.61
CA LEU A 151 1.68 18.32 -5.64
C LEU A 151 2.69 17.35 -6.26
N PRO A 152 2.70 16.07 -5.84
CA PRO A 152 3.51 15.06 -6.51
C PRO A 152 3.09 14.89 -7.98
N PRO A 153 3.92 14.29 -8.85
CA PRO A 153 3.44 13.92 -10.19
C PRO A 153 2.29 12.90 -10.09
N PRO A 154 1.25 12.99 -10.94
CA PRO A 154 0.20 11.98 -10.96
C PRO A 154 0.75 10.64 -11.46
N THR A 155 0.36 9.55 -10.79
CA THR A 155 0.78 8.18 -11.12
C THR A 155 -0.35 7.45 -11.85
N ASP A 156 -0.01 6.79 -12.96
CA ASP A 156 -0.92 5.86 -13.63
C ASP A 156 -0.77 4.45 -13.02
N TYR A 157 -1.72 4.10 -12.16
CA TYR A 157 -1.75 2.78 -11.50
C TYR A 157 -2.38 1.69 -12.38
N LEU A 158 -3.03 2.03 -13.50
CA LEU A 158 -3.80 1.05 -14.27
C LEU A 158 -2.90 -0.04 -14.86
N THR A 159 -1.76 0.33 -15.45
CA THR A 159 -0.85 -0.63 -16.08
C THR A 159 -0.30 -1.66 -15.07
N GLU A 160 0.08 -1.21 -13.87
CA GLU A 160 0.59 -2.10 -12.81
C GLU A 160 -0.50 -3.06 -12.32
N VAL A 161 -1.71 -2.52 -12.14
CA VAL A 161 -2.87 -3.27 -11.68
C VAL A 161 -3.35 -4.28 -12.74
N GLU A 162 -3.29 -3.95 -14.03
CA GLU A 162 -3.62 -4.88 -15.12
C GLU A 162 -2.69 -6.09 -15.15
N ASN A 163 -1.37 -5.87 -14.99
CA ASN A 163 -0.40 -6.96 -14.86
C ASN A 163 -0.67 -7.80 -13.60
N TYR A 164 -1.03 -7.13 -12.49
CA TYR A 164 -1.44 -7.81 -11.28
C TYR A 164 -2.70 -8.66 -11.52
N TRP A 165 -3.75 -8.15 -12.17
CA TRP A 165 -4.95 -8.94 -12.43
C TRP A 165 -4.70 -10.12 -13.36
N ALA A 166 -3.94 -9.93 -14.44
CA ALA A 166 -3.60 -11.02 -15.35
C ALA A 166 -2.95 -12.22 -14.64
N MET A 167 -2.07 -11.95 -13.68
CA MET A 167 -1.46 -13.00 -12.87
C MET A 167 -2.44 -13.63 -11.86
N ASN A 168 -3.41 -12.88 -11.31
CA ASN A 168 -4.46 -13.47 -10.47
C ASN A 168 -5.39 -14.37 -11.28
N ASP A 169 -5.70 -14.00 -12.52
CA ASP A 169 -6.50 -14.83 -13.42
C ASP A 169 -5.78 -16.15 -13.71
N ILE A 170 -4.47 -16.11 -13.98
CA ILE A 170 -3.66 -17.32 -14.13
C ILE A 170 -3.76 -18.17 -12.86
N ILE A 171 -3.56 -17.56 -11.68
CA ILE A 171 -3.59 -18.25 -10.38
C ILE A 171 -4.96 -18.87 -10.07
N THR A 172 -6.05 -18.22 -10.46
CA THR A 172 -7.42 -18.68 -10.13
C THR A 172 -8.03 -19.61 -11.17
N GLN A 173 -7.46 -19.70 -12.37
CA GLN A 173 -7.97 -20.58 -13.42
C GLN A 173 -7.36 -21.98 -13.41
N HIS A 174 -6.28 -22.21 -12.65
CA HIS A 174 -5.61 -23.50 -12.62
C HIS A 174 -5.68 -24.16 -11.23
N ASN A 175 -5.66 -25.48 -11.22
CA ASN A 175 -5.78 -26.29 -10.00
C ASN A 175 -4.42 -26.71 -9.42
N TYR A 176 -3.33 -26.33 -10.07
CA TYR A 176 -1.98 -26.73 -9.74
C TYR A 176 -1.00 -25.67 -10.24
N PHE A 177 -0.11 -25.20 -9.36
CA PHE A 177 0.93 -24.23 -9.68
C PHE A 177 2.28 -24.79 -9.29
N LEU A 178 3.17 -24.92 -10.27
CA LEU A 178 4.57 -25.22 -10.03
C LEU A 178 5.34 -23.91 -9.89
N TYR A 179 5.73 -23.58 -8.66
CA TYR A 179 6.65 -22.48 -8.38
C TYR A 179 8.09 -23.00 -8.45
N ILE A 180 8.86 -22.47 -9.40
CA ILE A 180 10.24 -22.89 -9.65
C ILE A 180 11.18 -21.91 -8.97
N ILE A 181 12.04 -22.42 -8.09
CA ILE A 181 13.12 -21.68 -7.44
C ILE A 181 14.39 -21.99 -8.20
N ASP A 182 15.00 -20.96 -8.79
CA ASP A 182 16.22 -21.12 -9.57
C ASP A 182 17.45 -21.28 -8.68
N ARG A 183 18.44 -22.03 -9.18
CA ARG A 183 19.72 -22.24 -8.50
C ARG A 183 20.42 -20.92 -8.14
N GLU A 184 20.28 -19.90 -8.96
CA GLU A 184 20.86 -18.58 -8.71
C GLU A 184 20.35 -17.96 -7.40
N ASP A 185 19.04 -18.06 -7.15
CA ASP A 185 18.42 -17.57 -5.90
C ASP A 185 18.86 -18.41 -4.71
N VAL A 186 18.98 -19.72 -4.89
CA VAL A 186 19.49 -20.64 -3.87
C VAL A 186 20.92 -20.29 -3.45
N GLU A 187 21.81 -20.06 -4.42
CA GLU A 187 23.21 -19.73 -4.18
C GLU A 187 23.37 -18.34 -3.54
N LYS A 188 22.53 -17.38 -3.93
CA LYS A 188 22.48 -16.03 -3.33
C LYS A 188 21.75 -15.98 -1.98
N LEU A 189 20.99 -17.02 -1.64
CA LEU A 189 20.06 -17.05 -0.51
C LEU A 189 18.99 -15.95 -0.60
N ASP A 190 18.56 -15.65 -1.82
CA ASP A 190 17.53 -14.65 -2.08
C ASP A 190 16.15 -15.31 -2.05
N ILE A 191 15.35 -14.96 -1.04
CA ILE A 191 13.99 -15.47 -0.85
C ILE A 191 12.92 -14.45 -1.25
N SER A 192 13.33 -13.26 -1.73
CA SER A 192 12.42 -12.12 -1.91
C SER A 192 11.29 -12.41 -2.90
N ASP A 193 11.59 -13.08 -4.02
CA ASP A 193 10.58 -13.43 -5.01
C ASP A 193 9.57 -14.46 -4.49
N VAL A 194 10.02 -15.42 -3.69
CA VAL A 194 9.14 -16.41 -3.07
C VAL A 194 8.28 -15.78 -1.99
N GLU A 195 8.85 -14.91 -1.18
CA GLU A 195 8.10 -14.14 -0.17
C GLU A 195 7.05 -13.25 -0.83
N ASN A 196 7.40 -12.54 -1.91
CA ASN A 196 6.47 -11.72 -2.68
C ASN A 196 5.33 -12.55 -3.27
N PHE A 197 5.64 -13.75 -3.79
CA PHE A 197 4.64 -14.68 -4.29
C PHE A 197 3.67 -15.13 -3.19
N PHE A 198 4.15 -15.56 -2.03
CA PHE A 198 3.26 -15.96 -0.92
C PHE A 198 2.49 -14.78 -0.30
N CYS A 199 3.11 -13.60 -0.21
CA CYS A 199 2.42 -12.35 0.16
C CYS A 199 1.26 -12.06 -0.78
N ARG A 200 1.44 -12.30 -2.08
CA ARG A 200 0.37 -12.17 -3.06
C ARG A 200 -0.75 -13.19 -2.87
N LEU A 201 -0.44 -14.46 -2.56
CA LEU A 201 -1.47 -15.46 -2.28
C LEU A 201 -2.36 -15.08 -1.08
N ARG A 202 -1.80 -14.32 -0.14
CA ARG A 202 -2.50 -13.78 1.04
C ARG A 202 -3.16 -12.41 0.81
N SER A 203 -3.12 -11.86 -0.41
CA SER A 203 -3.63 -10.50 -0.66
C SER A 203 -5.13 -10.36 -0.46
N SER A 204 -5.88 -11.46 -0.61
CA SER A 204 -7.32 -11.54 -0.38
C SER A 204 -7.71 -12.94 0.08
N ARG A 205 -8.87 -13.05 0.70
CA ARG A 205 -9.38 -14.35 1.19
C ARG A 205 -9.72 -15.27 0.03
N GLU A 206 -10.24 -14.71 -1.05
CA GLU A 206 -10.66 -15.40 -2.26
C GLU A 206 -9.46 -16.06 -2.95
N ILE A 207 -8.34 -15.34 -3.10
CA ILE A 207 -7.11 -15.91 -3.68
C ILE A 207 -6.55 -17.00 -2.75
N ALA A 208 -6.48 -16.72 -1.45
CA ALA A 208 -5.93 -17.67 -0.50
C ALA A 208 -6.72 -18.98 -0.46
N GLU A 209 -8.05 -18.88 -0.29
CA GLU A 209 -8.96 -20.03 -0.32
C GLU A 209 -8.81 -20.82 -1.62
N HIS A 210 -8.77 -20.12 -2.76
CA HIS A 210 -8.61 -20.76 -4.05
C HIS A 210 -7.27 -21.51 -4.17
N CYS A 211 -6.19 -20.99 -3.58
CA CYS A 211 -4.84 -21.54 -3.67
C CYS A 211 -4.54 -22.61 -2.61
N GLN A 212 -5.48 -22.90 -1.71
CA GLN A 212 -5.33 -23.94 -0.68
C GLN A 212 -4.86 -25.26 -1.32
N GLY A 213 -3.67 -25.70 -0.96
CA GLY A 213 -3.12 -26.98 -1.40
C GLY A 213 -2.78 -27.06 -2.89
N LYS A 214 -2.49 -25.94 -3.56
CA LYS A 214 -2.19 -25.89 -5.01
C LYS A 214 -0.74 -25.59 -5.36
N ILE A 215 0.08 -25.17 -4.41
CA ILE A 215 1.43 -24.65 -4.67
C ILE A 215 2.46 -25.76 -4.51
N GLU A 216 2.99 -26.26 -5.61
CA GLU A 216 4.15 -27.14 -5.63
C GLU A 216 5.42 -26.30 -5.76
N ILE A 217 6.35 -26.46 -4.82
CA ILE A 217 7.66 -25.80 -4.88
C ILE A 217 8.68 -26.77 -5.47
N SER A 218 9.44 -26.32 -6.46
CA SER A 218 10.51 -27.10 -7.09
C SER A 218 11.80 -26.29 -7.20
N PHE A 219 12.94 -26.97 -7.22
CA PHE A 219 14.26 -26.38 -7.39
C PHE A 219 14.80 -26.72 -8.78
N HIS A 220 15.19 -25.70 -9.55
CA HIS A 220 15.78 -25.86 -10.89
C HIS A 220 17.29 -25.61 -10.89
N GLY A 221 18.01 -26.21 -11.86
CA GLY A 221 19.45 -26.00 -12.05
C GLY A 221 20.37 -27.02 -11.36
N TYR A 222 19.80 -28.12 -10.85
CA TYR A 222 20.51 -29.20 -10.15
C TYR A 222 20.52 -30.53 -10.91
N ASP A 223 20.02 -30.58 -12.15
CA ASP A 223 19.82 -31.81 -12.93
C ASP A 223 21.11 -32.62 -13.17
N MET A 224 22.26 -31.95 -13.14
CA MET A 224 23.59 -32.56 -13.33
C MET A 224 24.33 -32.83 -12.01
N ASP A 225 23.75 -32.48 -10.87
CA ASP A 225 24.32 -32.82 -9.56
C ASP A 225 24.03 -34.29 -9.25
N SER A 226 25.06 -35.05 -8.87
CA SER A 226 24.92 -36.47 -8.51
C SER A 226 24.24 -36.70 -7.15
N ARG A 227 24.08 -35.64 -6.35
CA ARG A 227 23.46 -35.66 -5.03
C ARG A 227 21.97 -35.38 -5.14
N GLU A 228 21.20 -35.89 -4.19
CA GLU A 228 19.80 -35.48 -4.04
C GLU A 228 19.73 -34.06 -3.46
N LEU A 229 18.65 -33.31 -3.76
CA LEU A 229 18.48 -31.92 -3.29
C LEU A 229 18.70 -31.76 -1.78
N PHE A 230 18.25 -32.73 -0.97
CA PHE A 230 18.41 -32.71 0.49
C PHE A 230 19.84 -33.00 0.97
N GLU A 231 20.77 -33.35 0.09
CA GLU A 231 22.20 -33.56 0.40
C GLU A 231 23.06 -32.36 -0.02
N ILE A 232 22.50 -31.42 -0.78
CA ILE A 232 23.18 -30.24 -1.29
C ILE A 232 23.18 -29.14 -0.20
N PRO A 233 24.34 -28.71 0.33
CA PRO A 233 24.40 -27.79 1.47
C PRO A 233 23.68 -26.45 1.24
N GLU A 234 23.82 -25.86 0.06
CA GLU A 234 23.19 -24.60 -0.33
C GLU A 234 21.67 -24.73 -0.40
N VAL A 235 21.14 -25.82 -0.97
CA VAL A 235 19.70 -26.12 -1.00
C VAL A 235 19.16 -26.33 0.40
N ARG A 236 19.88 -27.04 1.28
CA ARG A 236 19.48 -27.22 2.69
C ARG A 236 19.41 -25.90 3.43
N LYS A 237 20.42 -25.03 3.24
CA LYS A 237 20.47 -23.71 3.86
C LYS A 237 19.31 -22.84 3.38
N PHE A 238 19.06 -22.84 2.07
CA PHE A 238 17.94 -22.10 1.49
C PHE A 238 16.58 -22.62 1.98
N ALA A 239 16.37 -23.94 1.98
CA ALA A 239 15.14 -24.55 2.47
C ALA A 239 14.85 -24.18 3.94
N SER A 240 15.89 -24.02 4.77
CA SER A 240 15.75 -23.53 6.15
C SER A 240 15.31 -22.07 6.21
N LEU A 241 15.83 -21.20 5.35
CA LEU A 241 15.38 -19.81 5.27
C LEU A 241 13.94 -19.75 4.78
N LEU A 242 13.64 -20.45 3.69
CA LEU A 242 12.32 -20.54 3.08
C LEU A 242 11.26 -20.99 4.09
N SER A 243 11.53 -22.08 4.80
CA SER A 243 10.62 -22.63 5.81
C SER A 243 10.36 -21.65 6.96
N ASN A 244 11.37 -20.90 7.40
CA ASN A 244 11.21 -19.90 8.45
C ASN A 244 10.44 -18.66 7.98
N SER A 245 10.54 -18.31 6.70
CA SER A 245 9.86 -17.16 6.10
C SER A 245 8.43 -17.44 5.65
N LEU A 246 8.02 -18.71 5.55
CA LEU A 246 6.70 -19.14 5.05
C LEU A 246 5.90 -19.91 6.12
N PRO A 247 5.34 -19.23 7.14
CA PRO A 247 4.58 -19.89 8.20
C PRO A 247 3.33 -20.62 7.69
N ASP A 248 2.75 -20.12 6.60
CA ASP A 248 1.56 -20.60 5.90
C ASP A 248 1.86 -21.66 4.82
N LEU A 249 3.11 -22.14 4.74
CA LEU A 249 3.50 -23.18 3.77
C LEU A 249 2.54 -24.37 3.76
N PHE A 250 2.10 -24.83 4.94
CA PHE A 250 1.19 -25.98 5.06
C PHE A 250 -0.22 -25.73 4.53
N PHE A 251 -0.67 -24.49 4.48
CA PHE A 251 -1.97 -24.16 3.93
C PHE A 251 -1.96 -24.22 2.39
N PHE A 252 -0.89 -23.72 1.78
CA PHE A 252 -0.74 -23.58 0.34
C PHE A 252 -0.08 -24.78 -0.36
N ALA A 253 0.76 -25.54 0.35
CA ALA A 253 1.57 -26.61 -0.23
C ALA A 253 0.71 -27.67 -0.92
N TYR A 254 1.07 -28.01 -2.15
CA TYR A 254 0.45 -29.09 -2.89
C TYR A 254 0.74 -30.44 -2.22
N THR A 255 -0.32 -31.18 -1.91
CA THR A 255 -0.26 -32.49 -1.24
C THR A 255 -0.81 -33.62 -2.11
N GLY A 256 -0.90 -33.41 -3.43
CA GLY A 256 -1.38 -34.44 -4.35
C GLY A 256 -0.37 -35.56 -4.62
N GLN A 257 -0.78 -36.56 -5.39
CA GLN A 257 -0.06 -37.83 -5.55
C GLN A 257 1.37 -37.69 -6.12
N TYR A 258 1.66 -36.62 -6.84
CA TYR A 258 2.96 -36.34 -7.46
C TYR A 258 3.68 -35.14 -6.83
N GLY A 259 3.22 -34.65 -5.68
CA GLY A 259 3.88 -33.58 -4.94
C GLY A 259 5.16 -34.08 -4.27
N HIS A 260 6.26 -33.38 -4.51
CA HIS A 260 7.59 -33.69 -3.95
C HIS A 260 8.20 -32.48 -3.23
N GLY A 261 7.73 -31.27 -3.47
CA GLY A 261 8.26 -30.02 -2.94
C GLY A 261 8.24 -29.95 -1.42
N LEU A 262 7.06 -30.13 -0.82
CA LEU A 262 6.91 -30.11 0.65
C LEU A 262 7.80 -31.17 1.31
N ARG A 263 7.84 -32.38 0.74
CA ARG A 263 8.68 -33.46 1.23
C ARG A 263 10.17 -33.13 1.08
N THR A 264 10.57 -32.52 -0.03
CA THR A 264 11.95 -32.10 -0.27
C THR A 264 12.41 -31.08 0.75
N ILE A 265 11.57 -30.07 1.03
CA ILE A 265 11.84 -29.07 2.08
C ILE A 265 12.00 -29.76 3.44
N ALA A 266 11.05 -30.63 3.83
CA ALA A 266 11.14 -31.37 5.09
C ALA A 266 12.42 -32.23 5.18
N MET A 267 12.81 -32.86 4.08
CA MET A 267 14.03 -33.67 3.99
C MET A 267 15.31 -32.82 4.11
N CYS A 268 15.33 -31.61 3.55
CA CYS A 268 16.43 -30.65 3.72
C CYS A 268 16.63 -30.22 5.18
N LEU A 269 15.57 -30.25 5.99
CA LEU A 269 15.58 -29.85 7.41
C LEU A 269 15.78 -31.04 8.37
N THR A 270 15.93 -32.24 7.82
CA THR A 270 16.11 -33.48 8.58
C THR A 270 17.46 -34.09 8.27
N ASP A 271 18.02 -34.82 9.23
CA ASP A 271 19.18 -35.67 9.06
C ASP A 271 18.74 -36.97 8.40
N ILE A 272 19.26 -37.19 7.20
CA ILE A 272 18.90 -38.34 6.37
C ILE A 272 20.12 -39.25 6.22
N ARG A 273 19.93 -40.53 6.53
CA ARG A 273 20.94 -41.57 6.31
C ARG A 273 20.46 -42.55 5.25
N ARG A 274 21.19 -42.67 4.15
CA ARG A 274 20.96 -43.71 3.15
C ARG A 274 21.19 -45.08 3.78
N LEU A 275 20.26 -46.00 3.59
CA LEU A 275 20.41 -47.38 4.01
C LEU A 275 21.11 -48.18 2.89
N PRO A 276 21.97 -49.16 3.23
CA PRO A 276 22.58 -50.04 2.23
C PRO A 276 21.50 -50.73 1.39
N THR A 277 21.66 -50.70 0.08
CA THR A 277 20.67 -51.19 -0.90
C THR A 277 20.50 -52.70 -0.75
N MET A 278 19.51 -53.16 0.02
CA MET A 278 18.94 -54.48 -0.24
C MET A 278 18.00 -54.33 -1.43
N ALA A 279 18.15 -55.22 -2.41
CA ALA A 279 17.41 -55.22 -3.66
C ALA A 279 15.90 -55.07 -3.40
N ILE A 280 15.40 -53.85 -3.56
CA ILE A 280 13.97 -53.56 -3.61
C ILE A 280 13.73 -52.88 -4.95
N SER A 281 12.76 -53.44 -5.65
CA SER A 281 12.40 -53.13 -7.02
C SER A 281 12.08 -51.65 -7.25
N HIS A 282 12.49 -51.12 -8.39
CA HIS A 282 12.08 -49.84 -9.00
C HIS A 282 12.48 -48.57 -8.23
N SER A 283 13.63 -47.99 -8.62
CA SER A 283 13.88 -46.54 -8.60
C SER A 283 13.77 -45.76 -7.27
N LYS A 284 13.69 -46.43 -6.12
CA LYS A 284 13.54 -45.77 -4.80
C LYS A 284 14.80 -45.96 -3.96
N ILE A 285 15.23 -44.89 -3.27
CA ILE A 285 16.37 -44.91 -2.34
C ILE A 285 15.83 -45.11 -0.91
N PRO A 286 16.17 -46.22 -0.21
CA PRO A 286 15.78 -46.40 1.17
C PRO A 286 16.57 -45.46 2.07
N VAL A 287 15.86 -44.63 2.84
CA VAL A 287 16.46 -43.66 3.75
C VAL A 287 15.89 -43.82 5.16
N LYS A 288 16.74 -43.57 6.16
CA LYS A 288 16.34 -43.38 7.55
C LYS A 288 16.35 -41.90 7.87
N ILE A 289 15.22 -41.40 8.38
CA ILE A 289 14.98 -40.00 8.76
C ILE A 289 14.86 -39.91 10.29
N SER A 290 15.19 -38.76 10.89
CA SER A 290 14.89 -38.49 12.30
C SER A 290 13.43 -38.07 12.46
N PRO A 291 12.57 -38.87 13.12
CA PRO A 291 11.19 -38.49 13.36
C PRO A 291 11.05 -37.21 14.20
N GLU A 292 12.00 -36.95 15.10
CA GLU A 292 12.01 -35.79 15.97
C GLU A 292 12.17 -34.47 15.20
N GLN A 293 13.04 -34.45 14.19
CA GLN A 293 13.26 -33.26 13.35
C GLN A 293 12.09 -33.00 12.41
N ILE A 294 11.43 -34.05 11.90
CA ILE A 294 10.21 -33.88 11.11
C ILE A 294 9.06 -33.39 11.99
N LYS A 295 8.94 -33.90 13.22
CA LYS A 295 7.99 -33.37 14.20
C LYS A 295 8.26 -31.89 14.48
N LEU A 296 9.52 -31.48 14.65
CA LEU A 296 9.87 -30.06 14.84
C LEU A 296 9.45 -29.21 13.62
N PHE A 297 9.71 -29.69 12.40
CA PHE A 297 9.24 -29.03 11.18
C PHE A 297 7.72 -28.87 11.17
N MET A 298 6.98 -29.93 11.49
CA MET A 298 5.52 -29.91 11.60
C MET A 298 5.03 -28.91 12.66
N ASP A 299 5.57 -28.99 13.87
CA ASP A 299 5.21 -28.13 15.01
C ASP A 299 5.43 -26.63 14.69
N ASN A 300 6.42 -26.31 13.85
CA ASN A 300 6.71 -24.93 13.44
C ASN A 300 5.70 -24.35 12.43
N HIS A 301 4.97 -25.18 11.66
CA HIS A 301 4.06 -24.69 10.61
C HIS A 301 2.58 -24.91 10.93
N TRP A 302 2.22 -25.73 11.93
CA TRP A 302 0.84 -25.82 12.40
C TRP A 302 0.23 -24.48 12.82
N PRO A 303 0.95 -23.58 13.52
CA PRO A 303 0.41 -22.27 13.87
C PRO A 303 -0.02 -21.46 12.65
N GLY A 304 0.79 -21.44 11.59
CA GLY A 304 0.47 -20.71 10.37
C GLY A 304 -0.69 -21.34 9.59
N LEU A 305 -0.80 -22.68 9.56
CA LEU A 305 -1.99 -23.34 9.03
C LEU A 305 -3.26 -22.92 9.80
N ASN A 306 -3.20 -22.92 11.14
CA ASN A 306 -4.34 -22.54 11.97
C ASN A 306 -4.74 -21.07 11.76
N GLU A 307 -3.76 -20.16 11.72
CA GLU A 307 -3.98 -18.75 11.42
C GLU A 307 -4.68 -18.55 10.07
N MET A 308 -4.25 -19.27 9.03
CA MET A 308 -4.88 -19.22 7.72
C MET A 308 -6.32 -19.72 7.75
N THR A 309 -6.58 -20.87 8.39
CA THR A 309 -7.94 -21.41 8.48
C THR A 309 -8.87 -20.53 9.32
N ASP A 310 -8.36 -19.92 10.40
CA ASP A 310 -9.11 -18.98 11.22
C ASP A 310 -9.43 -17.69 10.45
N TRP A 311 -8.43 -17.16 9.73
CA TRP A 311 -8.60 -15.97 8.91
C TRP A 311 -9.65 -16.18 7.82
N LEU A 312 -9.66 -17.36 7.19
CA LEU A 312 -10.65 -17.77 6.18
C LEU A 312 -11.98 -18.24 6.78
N ARG A 313 -12.09 -18.36 8.10
CA ARG A 313 -13.27 -18.87 8.82
C ARG A 313 -13.66 -20.29 8.40
N MET A 314 -12.66 -21.12 8.11
CA MET A 314 -12.86 -22.52 7.77
C MET A 314 -13.29 -23.31 9.00
N SER A 315 -14.07 -24.37 8.78
CA SER A 315 -14.48 -25.28 9.83
C SER A 315 -13.29 -26.10 10.36
N LEU A 316 -13.45 -26.66 11.56
CA LEU A 316 -12.47 -27.59 12.13
C LEU A 316 -12.24 -28.81 11.22
N GLU A 317 -13.27 -29.29 10.55
CA GLU A 317 -13.17 -30.44 9.63
C GLU A 317 -12.34 -30.11 8.39
N GLU A 318 -12.43 -28.88 7.87
CA GLU A 318 -11.58 -28.44 6.77
C GLU A 318 -10.13 -28.27 7.20
N ASN A 319 -9.87 -27.71 8.39
CA ASN A 319 -8.51 -27.63 8.94
C ASN A 319 -7.91 -29.04 9.14
N LYS A 320 -8.67 -29.98 9.73
CA LYS A 320 -8.25 -31.40 9.88
C LYS A 320 -7.93 -32.04 8.53
N ARG A 321 -8.78 -31.84 7.52
CA ARG A 321 -8.55 -32.35 6.16
C ARG A 321 -7.20 -31.88 5.60
N ILE A 322 -6.88 -30.59 5.75
CA ILE A 322 -5.60 -30.04 5.28
C ILE A 322 -4.45 -30.64 6.08
N SER A 323 -4.55 -30.64 7.41
CA SER A 323 -3.54 -31.21 8.31
C SER A 323 -3.23 -32.68 7.98
N PHE A 324 -4.24 -33.51 7.77
CA PHE A 324 -4.08 -34.92 7.42
C PHE A 324 -3.47 -35.12 6.03
N ASN A 325 -3.79 -34.26 5.07
CA ASN A 325 -3.15 -34.29 3.76
C ASN A 325 -1.66 -33.95 3.84
N ILE A 326 -1.28 -32.99 4.68
CA ILE A 326 0.12 -32.65 4.95
C ILE A 326 0.84 -33.84 5.60
N MET A 327 0.25 -34.48 6.62
CA MET A 327 0.82 -35.67 7.25
C MET A 327 1.09 -36.79 6.23
N ARG A 328 0.11 -37.08 5.37
CA ARG A 328 0.26 -38.09 4.30
C ARG A 328 1.35 -37.72 3.30
N ALA A 329 1.41 -36.45 2.88
CA ALA A 329 2.45 -35.96 1.96
C ALA A 329 3.86 -36.09 2.55
N LEU A 330 4.00 -35.95 3.87
CA LEU A 330 5.25 -36.18 4.61
C LEU A 330 5.53 -37.68 4.90
N GLY A 331 4.61 -38.58 4.55
CA GLY A 331 4.76 -40.03 4.69
C GLY A 331 4.29 -40.60 6.03
N PHE A 332 3.45 -39.88 6.77
CA PHE A 332 2.87 -40.34 8.04
C PHE A 332 1.39 -40.73 7.86
N GLU A 333 0.95 -41.70 8.65
CA GLU A 333 -0.48 -42.02 8.77
C GLU A 333 -1.15 -41.06 9.76
N PRO A 334 -2.25 -40.38 9.35
CA PRO A 334 -3.02 -39.56 10.28
C PRO A 334 -3.72 -40.42 11.33
N PRO A 335 -4.05 -39.85 12.51
CA PRO A 335 -4.84 -40.57 13.52
C PRO A 335 -6.20 -41.00 12.97
N SER A 336 -6.73 -42.12 13.47
CA SER A 336 -8.08 -42.58 13.14
C SER A 336 -9.13 -41.54 13.54
N GLU A 337 -10.09 -41.30 12.65
CA GLU A 337 -11.27 -40.49 12.95
C GLU A 337 -12.18 -41.28 13.91
N ASP A 338 -12.00 -41.09 15.22
CA ASP A 338 -12.95 -41.53 16.26
C ASP A 338 -13.98 -40.43 16.58
#